data_AF-A0A2H6ET26-F1
#
_entry.id   AF-A0A2H6ET26-F1
#
_cell.length_a   1.000
_cell.length_b   1.000
_cell.length_c   1.000
_cell.angle_alpha   90.00
_cell.angle_beta   90.00
_cell.angle_gamma   90.00
#
_symmetry.space_group_name_H-M   'P 1'
#
loop_
_entity.id
_entity.type
_entity.pdbx_description
1 polymer ?
#
loop_
_entity_poly.entity_id
_entity_poly.type
_entity_poly.pdbx_seq_one_letter_code
_entity_poly.pdbx_strand_id
1 'polypeptide(L)' 'MDKYVDKDVTIEELVAKFPESVKFLMDKGIKCIACGEPVWGTLEENAKEKGMDDQIIRNMVEELNDLISSHSGKEAD' A
#
# COMPACT_ATOMS: atom_id res chain seq x y z
N MET A 1 -3.38 17.43 -9.55
CA MET A 1 -3.27 15.96 -9.39
C MET A 1 -3.37 15.69 -7.91
N ASP A 2 -4.55 15.29 -7.47
CA ASP A 2 -4.79 14.84 -6.11
C ASP A 2 -4.09 13.50 -5.95
N LYS A 3 -2.92 13.49 -5.29
CA LYS A 3 -2.33 12.23 -4.82
C LYS A 3 -3.20 11.74 -3.68
N TYR A 4 -3.80 10.57 -3.85
CA TYR A 4 -4.74 10.01 -2.88
C TYR A 4 -4.01 9.35 -1.70
N VAL A 5 -2.76 8.93 -1.93
CA VAL A 5 -1.91 8.30 -0.92
C VAL A 5 -0.45 8.68 -1.10
N ASP A 6 0.26 8.77 0.03
CA ASP A 6 1.69 9.05 0.10
C ASP A 6 2.40 7.94 0.90
N LYS A 7 3.73 7.94 0.95
CA LYS A 7 4.53 6.91 1.63
C LYS A 7 4.32 6.92 3.15
N ASP A 8 3.89 8.06 3.70
CA ASP A 8 3.54 8.23 5.11
C ASP A 8 2.13 7.69 5.45
N VAL A 9 1.37 7.19 4.47
CA VAL A 9 0.08 6.54 4.76
C VAL A 9 0.30 5.30 5.62
N THR A 10 -0.54 5.12 6.63
CA THR A 10 -0.54 3.88 7.41
C THR A 10 -1.11 2.75 6.57
N ILE A 11 -0.57 1.54 6.76
CA ILE A 11 -1.12 0.34 6.08
C ILE A 11 -2.61 0.19 6.42
N GLU A 12 -3.00 0.43 7.68
CA GLU A 12 -4.40 0.38 8.13
C GLU A 12 -5.31 1.35 7.36
N GLU A 13 -4.91 2.61 7.22
CA GLU A 13 -5.71 3.59 6.49
C GLU A 13 -5.78 3.25 5.00
N LEU A 14 -4.65 2.81 4.44
CA LEU A 14 -4.55 2.41 3.05
C LEU A 14 -5.48 1.23 2.74
N VAL A 15 -5.47 0.16 3.54
CA VAL A 15 -6.34 -1.01 3.32
C VAL A 15 -7.80 -0.73 3.63
N ALA A 16 -8.09 0.19 4.58
CA ALA A 16 -9.45 0.59 4.90
C ALA A 16 -10.08 1.44 3.79
N LYS A 17 -9.31 2.34 3.17
CA LYS A 17 -9.76 3.17 2.05
C LYS A 17 -9.73 2.40 0.71
N PHE A 18 -8.72 1.55 0.53
CA PHE A 18 -8.42 0.86 -0.72
C PHE A 18 -8.09 -0.62 -0.43
N PRO A 19 -9.09 -1.49 -0.21
CA PRO A 19 -8.85 -2.90 0.12
C PRO A 19 -8.08 -3.67 -0.96
N GLU A 20 -8.14 -3.22 -2.22
CA GLU A 20 -7.35 -3.73 -3.34
C GLU A 20 -5.82 -3.55 -3.16
N SER A 21 -5.41 -2.53 -2.40
CA SER A 21 -4.00 -2.28 -2.09
C SER A 21 -3.37 -3.45 -1.35
N VAL A 22 -4.16 -4.24 -0.59
CA VAL A 22 -3.68 -5.45 0.11
C VAL A 22 -3.01 -6.39 -0.88
N LYS A 23 -3.63 -6.65 -2.04
CA LYS A 23 -3.08 -7.56 -3.04
C LYS A 23 -1.77 -7.01 -3.63
N PHE A 24 -1.72 -5.70 -3.89
CA PHE A 24 -0.53 -5.03 -4.38
C PHE A 24 0.63 -5.12 -3.38
N LEU A 25 0.37 -4.84 -2.10
CA LEU A 25 1.37 -4.93 -1.02
C LEU A 25 1.87 -6.37 -0.84
N MET A 26 0.98 -7.35 -0.91
CA MET A 26 1.34 -8.76 -0.84
C MET A 26 2.24 -9.19 -2.00
N ASP A 27 1.99 -8.73 -3.22
CA ASP A 27 2.83 -8.99 -4.40
C ASP A 27 4.25 -8.41 -4.22
N LYS A 28 4.34 -7.21 -3.63
CA LYS A 28 5.61 -6.57 -3.26
C LYS A 28 6.26 -7.18 -2.01
N GLY A 29 5.64 -8.19 -1.38
CA GLY A 29 6.17 -8.89 -0.21
C GLY A 29 6.00 -8.14 1.12
N ILE A 30 5.18 -7.08 1.14
CA ILE A 30 4.75 -6.37 2.34
C ILE A 30 3.57 -7.14 2.94
N LYS A 31 3.73 -7.61 4.18
CA LYS A 31 2.66 -8.34 4.87
C LYS A 31 1.72 -7.31 5.51
N CYS A 32 0.45 -7.33 5.15
CA CYS A 32 -0.57 -6.49 5.79
C CYS A 32 -1.11 -7.09 7.10
N ILE A 33 -0.91 -8.41 7.31
CA ILE A 33 -1.37 -9.15 8.48
C ILE A 33 -0.23 -10.03 8.98
N ALA A 34 0.14 -9.86 10.25
CA ALA A 34 1.08 -10.73 10.94
C ALA A 34 0.36 -11.37 12.14
N CYS A 35 0.25 -12.71 12.16
CA CYS A 35 -0.27 -13.48 13.29
C CYS A 35 -1.67 -13.09 13.85
N GLY A 36 -2.52 -12.40 13.07
CA GLY A 36 -3.86 -11.99 13.50
C GLY A 36 -3.94 -10.59 14.09
N GLU A 37 -2.83 -9.85 14.09
CA GLU A 37 -2.78 -8.43 14.46
C GLU A 37 -2.45 -7.58 13.21
N PRO A 38 -3.11 -6.42 13.01
CA PRO A 38 -2.80 -5.53 11.90
C PRO A 38 -1.35 -5.07 12.00
N VAL A 39 -0.67 -4.87 10.87
CA VAL A 39 0.68 -4.33 10.89
C VAL A 39 0.61 -2.83 11.19
N TRP A 40 1.17 -2.43 12.33
CA TRP A 40 1.27 -1.03 12.76
C TRP A 40 2.47 -0.40 12.06
N GLY A 41 2.23 0.64 11.28
CA GLY A 41 3.29 1.40 10.60
C GLY A 41 2.85 1.99 9.27
N THR A 42 3.68 2.89 8.76
CA THR A 42 3.51 3.49 7.43
C THR A 42 3.95 2.53 6.31
N LEU A 43 3.54 2.82 5.08
CA LEU A 43 4.02 2.13 3.89
C LEU A 43 5.56 2.21 3.80
N GLU A 44 6.12 3.39 4.07
CA GLU A 44 7.57 3.60 4.07
C GLU A 44 8.27 2.71 5.09
N GLU A 45 7.82 2.70 6.35
CA GLU A 45 8.46 1.91 7.42
C GLU A 45 8.46 0.42 7.07
N ASN A 46 7.32 -0.11 6.63
CA ASN A 46 7.18 -1.51 6.25
C ASN A 46 8.07 -1.88 5.05
N ALA A 47 8.18 -0.99 4.07
CA ALA A 47 9.05 -1.19 2.93
C ALA A 47 10.54 -1.13 3.35
N LYS A 48 10.91 -0.21 4.23
CA LYS A 48 12.28 -0.09 4.78
C LYS A 48 12.67 -1.30 5.62
N GLU A 49 11.75 -1.88 6.40
CA GLU A 49 11.99 -3.13 7.13
C GLU A 49 12.31 -4.31 6.19
N LYS A 50 11.82 -4.26 4.94
CA LYS A 50 12.15 -5.23 3.88
C LYS A 50 13.47 -4.93 3.18
N GLY A 51 14.16 -3.85 3.53
CA GLY A 51 15.37 -3.38 2.86
C GLY A 51 15.09 -2.68 1.54
N MET A 52 13.88 -2.13 1.34
CA MET A 52 13.58 -1.30 0.18
C MET A 52 14.10 0.12 0.39
N ASP A 53 14.69 0.68 -0.67
CA ASP A 53 15.21 2.05 -0.69
C ASP A 53 14.12 3.06 -1.06
N ASP A 54 14.31 4.34 -0.74
CA ASP A 54 13.38 5.45 -1.03
C ASP A 54 12.99 5.53 -2.51
N GLN A 55 13.84 5.09 -3.44
CA GLN A 55 13.46 5.00 -4.86
C GLN A 55 12.39 3.93 -5.12
N ILE A 56 12.51 2.75 -4.51
CA ILE A 56 11.53 1.67 -4.64
C ILE A 56 10.21 2.10 -4.01
N ILE A 57 10.29 2.72 -2.83
CA ILE A 57 9.11 3.21 -2.10
C ILE A 57 8.35 4.25 -2.91
N ARG A 58 9.07 5.20 -3.54
CA ARG A 58 8.45 6.18 -4.45
C ARG A 58 7.72 5.50 -5.60
N ASN A 59 8.38 4.56 -6.27
CA ASN A 59 7.75 3.82 -7.36
C ASN A 59 6.50 3.07 -6.89
N MET A 60 6.54 2.46 -5.70
CA MET A 60 5.37 1.78 -5.12
C MET A 60 4.21 2.73 -4.87
N VAL A 61 4.48 3.94 -4.34
CA VAL A 61 3.45 4.96 -4.14
C VAL A 61 2.85 5.40 -5.47
N GLU A 62 3.66 5.58 -6.51
CA GLU A 62 3.18 5.92 -7.85
C GLU A 62 2.31 4.80 -8.44
N GLU A 63 2.80 3.55 -8.44
CA GLU A 63 2.03 2.39 -8.89
C GLU A 63 0.70 2.25 -8.13
N LEU A 64 0.71 2.52 -6.82
CA LEU A 64 -0.48 2.46 -5.96
C LEU A 64 -1.49 3.56 -6.31
N ASN A 65 -1.03 4.79 -6.53
CA ASN A 65 -1.89 5.90 -6.95
C ASN A 65 -2.46 5.66 -8.36
N ASP A 66 -1.68 5.07 -9.26
CA ASP A 66 -2.13 4.67 -10.59
C ASP A 66 -3.19 3.56 -10.52
N LEU A 67 -2.99 2.59 -9.63
CA LEU A 67 -3.93 1.51 -9.38
C LEU A 67 -5.28 2.06 -8.89
N ILE A 68 -5.25 2.93 -7.87
CA ILE A 68 -6.44 3.60 -7.31
C ILE A 68 -7.15 4.46 -8.36
N SER A 69 -6.38 5.24 -9.13
CA SER A 69 -6.93 6.08 -10.20
C SER A 69 -7.57 5.25 -11.32
N SER A 70 -7.07 4.04 -11.54
CA SER A 70 -7.57 3.12 -12.56
C SER A 70 -8.73 2.23 -12.09
N HIS A 71 -8.92 2.05 -10.78
CA HIS A 71 -9.88 1.10 -10.18
C HIS A 71 -11.09 1.73 -9.46
N SER A 72 -11.48 2.96 -9.79
CA SER A 72 -12.77 3.55 -9.34
C SER A 72 -14.03 2.80 -9.84
N GLY A 73 -13.93 1.54 -10.29
CA GLY A 73 -15.07 0.69 -10.56
C GLY A 73 -14.68 -0.73 -10.95
N LYS A 74 -14.56 -1.62 -9.96
CA LYS A 74 -14.92 -3.06 -10.05
C LYS A 74 -14.82 -3.73 -8.68
N GLU A 75 -15.91 -3.62 -7.94
CA GLU A 75 -16.36 -4.65 -7.01
C GLU A 75 -16.79 -5.85 -7.87
N ALA A 76 -16.15 -7.00 -7.70
CA ALA A 76 -16.51 -8.31 -8.27
C ALA A 76 -15.73 -9.36 -7.47
N ASP A 77 -16.29 -10.44 -6.91
CA ASP A 77 -17.60 -11.10 -6.95
C ASP A 77 -17.66 -11.96 -5.66
#